data_AF-A0A6P0IGP6-F1
#
_entry.id   AF-A0A6P0IGP6-F1
#
_cell.length_a   1.000
_cell.length_b   1.000
_cell.length_c   1.000
_cell.angle_alpha   90.00
_cell.angle_beta   90.00
_cell.angle_gamma   90.00
#
_symmetry.space_group_name_H-M   'P 1'
#
loop_
_entity.id
_entity.type
_entity.pdbx_description
1 polymer ?
#
loop_
_entity_poly.entity_id
_entity_poly.type
_entity_poly.pdbx_seq_one_letter_code
_entity_poly.pdbx_strand_id
1 'polypeptide(L)'
;LELNQELERYQEERQMPLISRVEERAMKRGLEQGLQQGLQQGLQQGLQESREGFQETVVKILQNRFESVSPELVAAINSIEDISVLKQLIDISLESNSLEEFEQLLAQHQVGQEN
;
A
#
# COMPACT_ATOMS: atom_id res chain seq x y z
N LEU A 1 -27.37 45.93 -38.83
CA LEU A 1 -27.46 45.30 -37.49
C LEU A 1 -27.10 43.81 -37.54
N GLU A 2 -27.55 43.07 -38.57
CA GLU A 2 -27.30 41.62 -38.71
C GLU A 2 -25.83 41.22 -38.94
N LEU A 3 -25.08 41.99 -39.74
CA LEU A 3 -23.66 41.71 -40.03
C LEU A 3 -22.77 41.70 -38.78
N ASN A 4 -23.05 42.56 -37.79
CA ASN A 4 -22.28 42.59 -36.55
C ASN A 4 -22.57 41.38 -35.66
N GLN A 5 -23.83 40.91 -35.63
CA GLN A 5 -24.19 39.71 -34.88
C GLN A 5 -23.60 38.44 -35.51
N GLU A 6 -23.47 38.41 -36.84
CA GLU A 6 -22.85 37.30 -37.56
C GLU A 6 -21.33 37.27 -37.35
N LEU A 7 -20.67 38.45 -37.32
CA LEU A 7 -19.25 38.57 -36.98
C LEU A 7 -18.94 38.20 -35.53
N GLU A 8 -19.80 38.58 -34.58
CA GLU A 8 -19.66 38.20 -33.17
C GLU A 8 -19.77 36.68 -32.98
N ARG A 9 -20.75 36.01 -33.60
CA ARG A 9 -20.85 34.54 -33.55
C ARG A 9 -19.64 33.85 -34.18
N TYR A 10 -19.14 34.36 -35.30
CA TYR A 10 -17.96 33.81 -35.96
C TYR A 10 -16.68 33.99 -35.10
N GLN A 11 -16.59 35.07 -34.33
CA GLN A 11 -15.51 35.30 -33.39
C GLN A 11 -15.65 34.42 -32.14
N GLU A 12 -16.86 34.27 -31.58
CA GLU A 12 -17.16 33.38 -30.45
C GLU A 12 -16.86 31.91 -30.77
N GLU A 13 -17.25 31.41 -31.95
CA GLU A 13 -16.95 30.06 -32.41
C GLU A 13 -15.45 29.79 -32.56
N ARG A 14 -14.65 30.83 -32.88
CA ARG A 14 -13.18 30.75 -32.94
C ARG A 14 -12.49 31.04 -31.61
N GLN A 15 -13.19 31.67 -30.66
CA GLN A 15 -12.70 31.97 -29.31
C GLN A 15 -12.94 30.83 -28.32
N MET A 16 -13.77 29.83 -28.64
CA MET A 16 -13.77 28.59 -27.88
C MET A 16 -12.42 27.87 -28.08
N PRO A 17 -11.64 27.58 -27.02
CA PRO A 17 -10.42 26.83 -27.17
C PRO A 17 -10.78 25.40 -27.59
N LEU A 18 -10.69 25.15 -28.90
CA LEU A 18 -10.74 23.81 -29.47
C LEU A 18 -9.49 23.09 -28.99
N ILE A 19 -9.63 22.26 -27.94
CA ILE A 19 -8.58 21.31 -27.56
C ILE A 19 -8.23 20.54 -28.84
N SER A 20 -7.01 20.74 -29.33
CA SER A 20 -6.49 20.06 -30.51
C SER A 20 -6.46 18.55 -30.26
N ARG A 21 -6.61 17.73 -31.31
CA ARG A 21 -6.44 16.26 -31.18
C ARG A 21 -5.10 15.87 -30.55
N VAL A 22 -4.08 16.72 -30.70
CA VAL A 22 -2.77 16.54 -30.05
C VAL A 22 -2.87 16.79 -28.54
N GLU A 23 -3.56 17.86 -28.13
CA GLU A 23 -3.78 18.21 -26.72
C GLU A 23 -4.69 17.19 -26.03
N GLU A 24 -5.76 16.74 -26.69
CA GLU A 24 -6.65 15.68 -26.19
C GLU A 24 -5.86 14.38 -25.95
N ARG A 25 -4.98 14.01 -26.90
CA ARG A 25 -4.12 12.84 -26.76
C ARG A 25 -3.09 13.02 -25.65
N ALA A 26 -2.53 14.22 -25.49
CA ALA A 26 -1.60 14.52 -24.41
C ALA A 26 -2.27 14.43 -23.04
N MET A 27 -3.50 14.97 -22.91
CA MET A 27 -4.29 14.87 -21.67
C MET A 27 -4.65 13.42 -21.34
N LYS A 28 -5.11 12.64 -22.33
CA LYS A 28 -5.40 11.20 -22.13
C LYS A 28 -4.18 10.43 -21.64
N ARG A 29 -3.03 10.63 -22.28
CA ARG A 29 -1.76 10.00 -21.86
C ARG A 29 -1.35 10.44 -20.46
N GLY A 30 -1.45 11.73 -20.16
CA GLY A 30 -1.12 12.26 -18.83
C GLY A 30 -2.01 11.66 -17.75
N LEU A 31 -3.31 11.51 -18.02
CA LEU A 31 -4.25 10.87 -17.11
C LEU A 31 -3.94 9.39 -16.92
N GLU A 32 -3.71 8.65 -18.00
CA GLU A 32 -3.35 7.22 -17.96
C GLU A 32 -2.06 6.99 -17.16
N GLN A 33 -1.02 7.79 -17.42
CA GLN A 33 0.26 7.73 -16.70
C GLN A 33 0.10 8.10 -15.22
N GLY A 34 -0.62 9.19 -14.93
CA GLY A 34 -0.87 9.61 -13.56
C GLY A 34 -1.66 8.57 -12.76
N LEU A 35 -2.69 7.97 -13.36
CA LEU A 35 -3.47 6.91 -12.74
C LEU A 35 -2.63 5.66 -12.50
N GLN A 36 -1.83 5.23 -13.48
CA GLN A 36 -0.97 4.06 -13.34
C GLN A 36 0.07 4.25 -12.23
N GLN A 37 0.74 5.41 -12.20
CA GLN A 37 1.72 5.74 -11.16
C GLN A 37 1.07 5.83 -9.79
N GLY A 38 -0.06 6.54 -9.68
CA GLY A 38 -0.80 6.69 -8.42
C GLY A 38 -1.29 5.36 -7.87
N LEU A 39 -1.83 4.48 -8.72
CA LEU A 39 -2.28 3.15 -8.30
C LEU A 39 -1.12 2.27 -7.83
N GLN A 40 0.00 2.28 -8.55
CA GLN A 40 1.18 1.49 -8.17
C GLN A 40 1.75 1.96 -6.83
N GLN A 41 1.90 3.27 -6.64
CA GLN A 41 2.39 3.85 -5.39
C GLN A 41 1.44 3.56 -4.23
N GLY A 42 0.14 3.77 -4.43
CA GLY A 42 -0.87 3.51 -3.41
C GLY A 42 -0.94 2.04 -2.99
N LEU A 43 -0.82 1.10 -3.94
CA LEU A 43 -0.77 -0.33 -3.62
C LEU A 43 0.48 -0.70 -2.83
N GLN A 44 1.65 -0.17 -3.24
CA GLN A 44 2.90 -0.44 -2.54
C GLN A 44 2.89 0.12 -1.11
N GLN A 45 2.39 1.34 -0.93
CA GLN A 45 2.22 1.95 0.40
C GLN A 45 1.24 1.16 1.25
N GLY A 46 0.08 0.78 0.71
CA GLY A 46 -0.92 0.01 1.45
C GLY A 46 -0.42 -1.37 1.89
N LEU A 47 0.37 -2.05 1.06
CA LEU A 47 0.99 -3.33 1.44
C LEU A 47 2.05 -3.15 2.53
N GLN A 48 2.88 -2.10 2.44
CA GLN A 48 3.87 -1.76 3.46
C GLN A 48 3.21 -1.43 4.81
N GLU A 49 2.22 -0.53 4.81
CA GLU A 49 1.50 -0.13 6.02
C GLU A 49 0.77 -1.31 6.65
N SER A 50 0.14 -2.16 5.83
CA SER A 50 -0.51 -3.37 6.32
C SER A 50 0.48 -4.33 6.97
N ARG A 51 1.67 -4.51 6.38
CA ARG A 51 2.72 -5.36 6.94
C ARG A 51 3.20 -4.82 8.28
N GLU A 52 3.55 -3.54 8.35
CA GLU A 52 4.00 -2.89 9.59
C GLU A 52 2.94 -2.97 10.69
N GLY A 53 1.66 -2.79 10.34
CA GLY A 53 0.55 -2.93 11.28
C GLY A 53 0.41 -4.35 11.84
N PHE A 54 0.63 -5.39 11.02
CA PHE A 54 0.62 -6.77 11.51
C PHE A 54 1.83 -7.08 12.39
N GLN A 55 3.03 -6.63 12.01
CA GLN A 55 4.25 -6.75 12.84
C GLN A 55 4.05 -6.11 14.21
N GLU A 56 3.56 -4.87 14.24
CA GLU A 56 3.27 -4.14 15.48
C GLU A 56 2.21 -4.88 16.33
N THR A 57 1.20 -5.46 15.69
CA THR A 57 0.15 -6.23 16.38
C THR A 57 0.72 -7.45 17.08
N VAL A 58 1.56 -8.26 16.39
CA VAL A 58 2.22 -9.42 17.00
C VAL A 58 3.05 -8.98 18.21
N VAL A 59 3.89 -7.95 18.05
CA VAL A 59 4.74 -7.44 19.14
C VAL A 59 3.90 -6.97 20.33
N LYS A 60 2.81 -6.23 20.10
CA LYS A 60 1.90 -5.75 21.15
C LYS A 60 1.24 -6.92 21.90
N ILE A 61 0.81 -7.96 21.21
CA ILE A 61 0.22 -9.15 21.86
C ILE A 61 1.25 -9.79 22.78
N LEU A 62 2.47 -10.03 22.28
CA LEU A 62 3.54 -10.63 23.07
C LEU A 62 3.91 -9.78 24.30
N GLN A 63 4.04 -8.47 24.14
CA GLN A 63 4.34 -7.53 25.24
C GLN A 63 3.23 -7.46 26.30
N ASN A 64 1.98 -7.65 25.89
CA ASN A 64 0.85 -7.67 26.84
C ASN A 64 0.74 -8.99 27.59
N ARG A 65 1.14 -10.11 26.97
CA ARG A 65 1.02 -11.46 27.54
C ARG A 65 2.25 -11.86 28.35
N PHE A 66 3.42 -11.39 27.98
CA PHE A 66 4.70 -11.74 28.58
C PHE A 66 5.37 -10.48 29.14
N GLU A 67 5.95 -10.57 30.34
CA GLU A 67 6.52 -9.41 31.04
C GLU A 67 7.64 -8.70 30.26
N SER A 68 8.38 -9.44 29.43
CA SER A 68 9.44 -8.89 28.59
C SER A 68 9.57 -9.64 27.28
N VAL A 69 9.67 -8.90 26.18
CA VAL A 69 9.97 -9.41 24.83
C VAL A 69 11.36 -8.92 24.45
N SER A 70 12.23 -9.82 24.01
CA SER A 70 13.61 -9.49 23.66
C SER A 70 13.68 -8.58 22.43
N PRO A 71 14.61 -7.60 22.37
CA PRO A 71 14.82 -6.78 21.18
C PRO A 71 15.13 -7.61 19.92
N GLU A 72 15.80 -8.74 20.09
CA GLU A 72 16.14 -9.68 19.03
C GLU A 72 14.89 -10.30 18.41
N LEU A 73 13.92 -10.70 19.23
CA LEU A 73 12.65 -11.25 18.75
C LEU A 73 11.81 -10.18 18.03
N VAL A 74 11.78 -8.96 18.55
CA VAL A 74 11.12 -7.83 17.88
C VAL A 74 11.75 -7.56 16.51
N ALA A 75 13.07 -7.58 16.42
CA ALA A 75 13.78 -7.43 15.15
C ALA A 75 13.46 -8.57 14.18
N ALA A 76 13.39 -9.82 14.68
CA ALA A 76 13.02 -10.97 13.88
C ALA A 76 11.60 -10.82 13.29
N ILE A 77 10.61 -10.43 14.10
CA ILE A 77 9.23 -10.19 13.64
C ILE A 77 9.19 -9.06 12.59
N ASN A 78 9.89 -7.95 12.83
CA ASN A 78 9.92 -6.80 11.93
C ASN A 78 10.62 -7.09 10.59
N SER A 79 11.43 -8.15 10.52
CA SER A 79 12.07 -8.60 9.27
C SER A 79 11.15 -9.43 8.36
N ILE A 80 9.99 -9.86 8.86
CA ILE A 80 9.08 -10.74 8.11
C ILE A 80 8.30 -9.93 7.07
N GLU A 81 8.48 -10.28 5.80
CA GLU A 81 7.80 -9.61 4.68
C GLU A 81 6.44 -10.21 4.32
N ASP A 82 6.23 -11.50 4.60
CA ASP A 82 5.01 -12.21 4.23
C ASP A 82 3.86 -11.91 5.20
N ILE A 83 2.83 -11.24 4.69
CA ILE A 83 1.61 -10.90 5.44
C ILE A 83 0.86 -12.14 5.94
N SER A 84 0.89 -13.25 5.20
CA SER A 84 0.22 -14.49 5.60
C SER A 84 0.90 -15.12 6.80
N VAL A 85 2.24 -15.10 6.83
CA VAL A 85 3.03 -15.51 7.99
C VAL A 85 2.74 -14.62 9.19
N LEU A 86 2.70 -13.29 8.99
CA LEU A 86 2.36 -12.36 10.07
C LEU A 86 0.95 -12.60 10.65
N LYS A 87 -0.03 -12.94 9.82
CA LYS A 87 -1.37 -13.31 10.29
C LYS A 87 -1.36 -14.59 11.11
N GLN A 88 -0.62 -15.62 10.70
CA GLN A 88 -0.45 -16.84 11.48
C GLN A 88 0.25 -16.56 12.82
N LEU A 89 1.25 -15.67 12.82
CA LEU A 89 1.93 -15.28 14.05
C LEU A 89 1.02 -14.54 15.03
N ILE A 90 -0.03 -13.85 14.55
CA ILE A 90 -1.05 -13.28 15.45
C ILE A 90 -1.76 -14.41 16.19
N ASP A 91 -2.23 -15.45 15.49
CA ASP A 91 -2.90 -16.58 16.11
C ASP A 91 -1.96 -17.31 17.09
N ILE A 92 -0.72 -17.60 16.66
CA ILE A 92 0.31 -18.22 17.51
C ILE A 92 0.61 -17.35 18.74
N SER A 93 0.68 -16.03 18.59
CA SER A 93 0.93 -15.11 19.72
C SER A 93 -0.20 -15.09 20.74
N LEU A 94 -1.42 -15.48 20.37
CA LEU A 94 -2.56 -15.61 21.28
C LEU A 94 -2.61 -16.98 21.96
N GLU A 95 -2.18 -18.03 21.27
CA GLU A 95 -2.26 -19.42 21.73
C GLU A 95 -1.04 -19.89 22.52
N SER A 96 0.14 -19.33 22.27
CA SER A 96 1.41 -19.75 22.91
C SER A 96 1.35 -19.58 24.43
N ASN A 97 1.81 -20.55 25.21
CA ASN A 97 1.81 -20.49 26.67
C ASN A 97 3.08 -19.82 27.24
N SER A 98 4.11 -19.64 26.42
CA SER A 98 5.40 -19.05 26.78
C SER A 98 6.05 -18.34 25.59
N LEU A 99 7.05 -17.50 25.88
CA LEU A 99 7.83 -16.84 24.83
C LEU A 99 8.72 -17.86 24.10
N GLU A 100 9.27 -18.84 24.82
CA GLU A 100 10.09 -19.90 24.26
C GLU A 100 9.31 -20.77 23.26
N GLU A 101 8.05 -21.09 23.55
CA GLU A 101 7.16 -21.80 22.62
C GLU A 101 6.92 -20.98 21.34
N PHE A 102 6.65 -19.68 21.48
CA PHE A 102 6.49 -18.78 20.35
C PHE A 102 7.74 -18.74 19.46
N GLU A 103 8.93 -18.59 20.06
CA GLU A 103 10.21 -18.54 19.34
C GLU A 103 10.49 -19.86 18.59
N GLN A 104 10.16 -21.00 19.17
CA GLN A 104 10.29 -22.31 18.51
C GLN A 104 9.33 -22.44 17.31
N LEU A 105 8.10 -21.96 17.44
CA LEU A 105 7.12 -21.97 16.35
C LEU A 105 7.52 -21.00 15.24
N LEU A 106 8.05 -19.83 15.59
CA LEU A 106 8.59 -18.86 14.64
C LEU A 106 9.75 -19.45 13.83
N ALA A 107 10.72 -20.10 14.50
CA ALA A 107 11.86 -20.73 13.84
C ALA A 107 11.43 -21.83 12.85
N GLN A 108 10.41 -22.63 13.19
CA GLN A 108 9.87 -23.65 12.28
C GLN A 108 9.22 -23.04 11.04
N HIS A 109 8.55 -21.90 11.17
CA HIS A 109 7.95 -21.18 10.02
C HIS A 109 9.01 -20.53 9.13
N GLN A 110 10.17 -20.12 9.68
CA GLN A 110 11.28 -19.58 8.89
C GLN A 110 12.05 -20.66 8.11
N VAL A 111 12.25 -21.85 8.69
CA VAL A 111 12.98 -22.96 8.04
C VAL A 111 12.17 -23.62 6.91
N GLY A 112 10.82 -23.57 6.98
CA GLY A 112 9.95 -24.15 5.96
C GLY A 112 9.89 -23.39 4.63
N GLN A 113 10.45 -22.18 4.55
CA GLN A 113 10.38 -21.29 3.38
C GLN A 113 11.70 -21.24 2.57
N GLU A 114 12.73 -21.99 2.98
CA GLU A 114 14.04 -22.05 2.29
C GLU A 114 14.21 -23.27 1.35
N ASN A 115 13.15 -24.06 1.08
CA ASN A 115 13.19 -25.22 0.17
C ASN A 115 12.31 -25.06 -1.07
#